data_AF-L7U6S2-F1
#
_entry.id   AF-L7U6S2-F1
#
_cell.length_a   1.000
_cell.length_b   1.000
_cell.length_c   1.000
_cell.angle_alpha   90.00
_cell.angle_beta   90.00
_cell.angle_gamma   90.00
#
_symmetry.space_group_name_H-M   'P 1'
#
loop_
_entity.id
_entity.type
_entity.pdbx_description
1 polymer ?
#
loop_
_entity_poly.entity_id
_entity_poly.type
_entity_poly.pdbx_seq_one_letter_code
_entity_poly.pdbx_strand_id
1 'polypeptide(L)'
;MALKDDLNSEVVAIFKTDWKKRTGQQVPEPEDIALGNDAVELDATVLYADLAESTELVNDYKAPFAAEIYKTYLVCASRIIKAEGGTITAFDGDRVMGVFIGDTKNTSAVRAALKIDYAVTKIINPALKAQYPTSTYEVRQSVGVDTSTLFAARTGIRGSNDLVWVGRAANYAAKLCSLREGIYTSWITSSVYDVMHSEVKITNGTSMWEKRHWTARKIDVYRSSWQMTP
;
A
#
# COMPACT_ATOMS: atom_id res chain seq x y z
N MET A 1 5.01 -12.37 -38.74
CA MET A 1 4.32 -11.08 -38.54
C MET A 1 5.28 -10.17 -37.81
N ALA A 2 5.32 -8.88 -38.14
CA ALA A 2 6.18 -7.93 -37.45
C ALA A 2 5.57 -7.60 -36.08
N LEU A 3 6.39 -7.47 -35.03
CA LEU A 3 5.93 -7.14 -33.67
C LEU A 3 4.93 -5.96 -33.63
N LYS A 4 5.11 -4.98 -34.52
CA LYS A 4 4.21 -3.83 -34.67
C LYS A 4 2.76 -4.25 -34.98
N ASP A 5 2.58 -5.22 -35.87
CA ASP A 5 1.26 -5.64 -36.33
C ASP A 5 0.53 -6.42 -35.23
N ASP A 6 1.28 -7.24 -34.47
CA ASP A 6 0.76 -7.97 -33.31
C ASP A 6 0.31 -6.98 -32.22
N LEU A 7 1.17 -6.03 -31.85
CA LEU A 7 0.84 -4.97 -30.88
C LEU A 7 -0.39 -4.16 -31.31
N ASN A 8 -0.45 -3.75 -32.58
CA ASN A 8 -1.58 -2.98 -33.10
C ASN A 8 -2.89 -3.79 -33.04
N SER A 9 -2.82 -5.09 -33.36
CA SER A 9 -3.98 -5.97 -33.32
C SER A 9 -4.50 -6.17 -31.88
N GLU A 10 -3.59 -6.40 -30.93
CA GLU A 10 -3.94 -6.54 -29.51
C GLU A 10 -4.55 -5.25 -28.94
N VAL A 11 -3.94 -4.10 -29.19
CA VAL A 11 -4.43 -2.79 -28.73
C VAL A 11 -5.82 -2.50 -29.29
N VAL A 12 -6.03 -2.71 -30.59
CA VAL A 12 -7.35 -2.51 -31.21
C VAL A 12 -8.39 -3.47 -30.64
N ALA A 13 -8.03 -4.72 -30.35
CA ALA A 13 -8.95 -5.70 -29.75
C ALA A 13 -9.38 -5.30 -28.34
N ILE A 14 -8.45 -4.84 -27.50
CA ILE A 14 -8.73 -4.35 -26.14
C ILE A 14 -9.69 -3.15 -26.19
N PHE A 15 -9.48 -2.17 -27.06
CA PHE A 15 -10.36 -1.00 -27.13
C PHE A 15 -11.75 -1.29 -27.72
N LYS A 16 -11.90 -2.32 -28.55
CA LYS A 16 -13.19 -2.67 -29.19
C LYS A 16 -14.07 -3.61 -28.37
N THR A 17 -13.47 -4.40 -27.48
CA THR A 17 -14.20 -5.44 -26.75
C THR A 17 -14.93 -4.83 -25.55
N ASP A 18 -16.20 -5.16 -25.36
CA ASP A 18 -16.95 -4.68 -24.20
C ASP A 18 -16.45 -5.30 -22.89
N TRP A 19 -16.52 -4.52 -21.81
CA TRP A 19 -16.15 -5.00 -20.48
C TRP A 19 -17.25 -5.85 -19.85
N LYS A 20 -16.88 -7.06 -19.43
CA LYS A 20 -17.67 -7.86 -18.49
C LYS A 20 -17.26 -7.51 -17.07
N LYS A 21 -18.24 -7.19 -16.24
CA LYS A 21 -18.03 -6.64 -14.90
C LYS A 21 -18.90 -7.38 -13.89
N ARG A 22 -18.33 -7.70 -12.74
CA ARG A 22 -19.05 -8.27 -11.60
C ARG A 22 -18.62 -7.61 -10.30
N THR A 23 -19.52 -7.48 -9.34
CA THR A 23 -19.16 -7.05 -7.98
C THR A 23 -18.53 -8.21 -7.23
N GLY A 24 -17.40 -7.97 -6.56
CA GLY A 24 -16.72 -8.92 -5.70
C GLY A 24 -16.86 -8.57 -4.22
N GLN A 25 -16.77 -9.59 -3.37
CA GLN A 25 -16.73 -9.46 -1.91
C GLN A 25 -15.44 -10.06 -1.32
N GLN A 26 -14.50 -10.45 -2.19
CA GLN A 26 -13.21 -11.04 -1.86
C GLN A 26 -12.17 -10.45 -2.82
N VAL A 27 -10.92 -10.31 -2.36
CA VAL A 27 -9.80 -9.88 -3.21
C VAL A 27 -9.54 -11.03 -4.21
N PRO A 28 -9.73 -10.82 -5.52
CA PRO A 28 -9.55 -11.88 -6.51
C PRO A 28 -8.07 -12.24 -6.66
N GLU A 29 -7.83 -13.51 -6.97
CA GLU A 29 -6.56 -13.96 -7.56
C GLU A 29 -6.60 -13.77 -9.08
N PRO A 30 -5.45 -13.75 -9.78
CA PRO A 30 -5.40 -13.61 -11.24
C PRO A 30 -6.28 -14.62 -11.99
N GLU A 31 -6.40 -15.84 -11.48
CA GLU A 31 -7.21 -16.91 -12.08
C GLU A 31 -8.72 -16.66 -11.97
N ASP A 32 -9.16 -15.82 -11.04
CA ASP A 32 -10.58 -15.47 -10.84
C ASP A 32 -11.11 -14.45 -11.86
N ILE A 33 -10.22 -13.89 -12.69
CA ILE A 33 -10.52 -12.90 -13.71
C ILE A 33 -10.09 -13.44 -15.07
N ALA A 34 -11.03 -13.47 -16.01
CA ALA A 34 -10.76 -13.98 -17.35
C ALA A 34 -9.76 -13.07 -18.09
N LEU A 35 -9.01 -13.64 -19.04
CA LEU A 35 -8.20 -12.85 -19.96
C LEU A 35 -9.10 -12.00 -20.87
N GLY A 36 -8.64 -10.79 -21.19
CA GLY A 36 -9.39 -9.79 -21.95
C GLY A 36 -10.09 -8.78 -21.04
N ASN A 37 -11.18 -8.18 -21.54
CA ASN A 37 -11.91 -7.14 -20.82
C ASN A 37 -12.90 -7.73 -19.81
N ASP A 38 -12.36 -8.38 -18.78
CA ASP A 38 -13.10 -8.93 -17.64
C ASP A 38 -12.59 -8.29 -16.34
N ALA A 39 -13.51 -7.97 -15.43
CA ALA A 39 -13.16 -7.26 -14.22
C ALA A 39 -14.07 -7.50 -13.04
N VAL A 40 -13.48 -7.28 -11.86
CA VAL A 40 -14.15 -7.35 -10.57
C VAL A 40 -14.16 -5.97 -9.93
N GLU A 41 -15.35 -5.46 -9.63
CA GLU A 41 -15.55 -4.22 -8.88
C GLU A 41 -15.61 -4.52 -7.38
N LEU A 42 -14.79 -3.81 -6.60
CA LEU A 42 -14.60 -4.04 -5.17
C LEU A 42 -14.70 -2.71 -4.44
N ASP A 43 -15.52 -2.62 -3.40
CA ASP A 43 -15.42 -1.50 -2.46
C ASP A 43 -14.35 -1.81 -1.40
N ALA A 44 -13.16 -1.24 -1.58
CA ALA A 44 -11.96 -1.66 -0.87
C ALA A 44 -11.13 -0.49 -0.35
N THR A 45 -10.35 -0.78 0.69
CA THR A 45 -9.32 0.11 1.23
C THR A 45 -7.97 -0.40 0.79
N VAL A 46 -7.14 0.48 0.24
CA VAL A 46 -5.76 0.16 -0.16
C VAL A 46 -4.81 0.78 0.84
N LEU A 47 -3.83 -0.01 1.24
CA LEU A 47 -2.65 0.40 2.00
C LEU A 47 -1.41 0.22 1.13
N TYR A 48 -0.59 1.25 1.03
CA TYR A 48 0.79 1.13 0.57
C TYR A 48 1.72 1.42 1.73
N ALA A 49 2.68 0.52 1.98
CA ALA A 49 3.75 0.72 2.95
C ALA A 49 5.08 0.81 2.20
N ASP A 50 5.84 1.87 2.46
CA ASP A 50 6.99 2.28 1.66
C ASP A 50 8.19 2.63 2.55
N LEU A 51 9.40 2.18 2.19
CA LEU A 51 10.61 2.59 2.89
C LEU A 51 10.95 4.03 2.53
N ALA A 52 11.37 4.79 3.52
CA ALA A 52 11.88 6.12 3.26
C ALA A 52 13.33 6.10 2.78
N GLU A 53 13.63 6.97 1.81
CA GLU A 53 15.00 7.23 1.34
C GLU A 53 15.73 5.95 0.88
N SER A 54 14.99 5.06 0.21
CA SER A 54 15.54 3.79 -0.29
C SER A 54 16.52 3.97 -1.45
N THR A 55 16.41 5.09 -2.18
CA THR A 55 17.39 5.47 -3.21
C THR A 55 18.74 5.82 -2.60
N GLU A 56 18.77 6.60 -1.53
CA GLU A 56 19.98 6.89 -0.76
C GLU A 56 20.57 5.60 -0.16
N LEU A 57 19.72 4.71 0.38
CA LEU A 57 20.16 3.43 0.91
C LEU A 57 20.94 2.60 -0.13
N VAL A 58 20.45 2.48 -1.36
CA VAL A 58 21.16 1.69 -2.39
C VAL A 58 22.40 2.37 -2.96
N ASN A 59 22.47 3.71 -2.90
CA ASN A 59 23.62 4.47 -3.38
C ASN A 59 24.77 4.50 -2.36
N ASP A 60 24.44 4.65 -1.09
CA ASP A 60 25.42 4.95 -0.04
C ASP A 60 25.83 3.71 0.78
N TYR A 61 25.07 2.61 0.69
CA TYR A 61 25.33 1.38 1.45
C TYR A 61 25.59 0.18 0.54
N LYS A 62 26.28 -0.82 1.09
CA LYS A 62 26.56 -2.07 0.37
C LYS A 62 25.27 -2.84 0.11
N ALA A 63 25.16 -3.48 -1.06
CA ALA A 63 23.98 -4.24 -1.47
C ALA A 63 23.48 -5.27 -0.43
N PRO A 64 24.33 -6.04 0.29
CA PRO A 64 23.84 -6.93 1.35
C PRO A 64 23.14 -6.21 2.50
N PHE A 65 23.65 -5.04 2.90
CA PHE A 65 23.04 -4.22 3.95
C PHE A 65 21.67 -3.69 3.50
N ALA A 66 21.61 -3.10 2.30
CA ALA A 66 20.34 -2.62 1.74
C ALA A 66 19.30 -3.75 1.62
N ALA A 67 19.74 -4.94 1.18
CA ALA A 67 18.88 -6.11 1.09
C ALA A 67 18.33 -6.58 2.45
N GLU A 68 19.12 -6.50 3.53
CA GLU A 68 18.65 -6.79 4.89
C GLU A 68 17.56 -5.81 5.34
N ILE A 69 17.73 -4.51 5.06
CA ILE A 69 16.71 -3.50 5.37
C ILE A 69 15.41 -3.78 4.60
N TYR A 70 15.49 -4.01 3.30
CA TYR A 70 14.32 -4.32 2.47
C TYR A 70 13.61 -5.57 2.98
N LYS A 71 14.35 -6.65 3.23
CA LYS A 71 13.77 -7.92 3.69
C LYS A 71 13.11 -7.78 5.05
N THR A 72 13.75 -7.14 6.02
CA THR A 72 13.20 -6.99 7.37
C THR A 72 11.93 -6.13 7.36
N TYR A 73 11.92 -5.04 6.59
CA TYR A 73 10.74 -4.19 6.44
C TYR A 73 9.59 -4.92 5.75
N LEU A 74 9.82 -5.48 4.55
CA LEU A 74 8.79 -6.16 3.76
C LEU A 74 8.20 -7.35 4.52
N VAL A 75 9.01 -8.10 5.28
CA VAL A 75 8.53 -9.20 6.13
C VAL A 75 7.60 -8.68 7.23
N CYS A 76 8.00 -7.63 7.96
CA CYS A 76 7.17 -7.08 9.03
C CYS A 76 5.87 -6.49 8.48
N ALA A 77 5.95 -5.65 7.46
CA ALA A 77 4.79 -5.01 6.84
C ALA A 77 3.81 -6.05 6.28
N SER A 78 4.30 -7.05 5.55
CA SER A 78 3.44 -8.10 4.98
C SER A 78 2.74 -8.93 6.05
N ARG A 79 3.45 -9.29 7.14
CA ARG A 79 2.85 -10.08 8.22
C ARG A 79 1.80 -9.27 8.99
N ILE A 80 2.03 -7.98 9.22
CA ILE A 80 1.09 -7.09 9.89
C ILE A 80 -0.16 -6.89 9.03
N ILE A 81 -0.01 -6.60 7.73
CA ILE A 81 -1.14 -6.45 6.82
C ILE A 81 -2.02 -7.72 6.84
N LYS A 82 -1.40 -8.90 6.75
CA LYS A 82 -2.13 -10.18 6.82
C LYS A 82 -2.80 -10.40 8.17
N ALA A 83 -2.13 -10.07 9.27
CA ALA A 83 -2.68 -10.21 10.62
C ALA A 83 -3.91 -9.30 10.86
N GLU A 84 -3.97 -8.15 10.17
CA GLU A 84 -5.12 -7.24 10.17
C GLU A 84 -6.18 -7.60 9.12
N GLY A 85 -6.07 -8.76 8.47
CA GLY A 85 -7.04 -9.26 7.50
C GLY A 85 -6.92 -8.67 6.09
N GLY A 86 -5.79 -8.04 5.77
CA GLY A 86 -5.49 -7.56 4.42
C GLY A 86 -4.86 -8.63 3.53
N THR A 87 -5.13 -8.55 2.23
CA THR A 87 -4.49 -9.37 1.20
C THR A 87 -3.33 -8.61 0.57
N ILE A 88 -2.16 -9.24 0.48
CA ILE A 88 -1.00 -8.67 -0.23
C ILE A 88 -1.19 -8.88 -1.72
N THR A 89 -1.24 -7.80 -2.49
CA THR A 89 -1.55 -7.86 -3.93
C THR A 89 -0.36 -7.51 -4.83
N ALA A 90 0.65 -6.80 -4.31
CA ALA A 90 1.84 -6.46 -5.06
C ALA A 90 3.02 -6.13 -4.14
N PHE A 91 4.22 -6.40 -4.66
CA PHE A 91 5.47 -5.83 -4.19
C PHE A 91 6.03 -4.94 -5.30
N ASP A 92 6.48 -3.73 -4.96
CA ASP A 92 7.04 -2.78 -5.92
C ASP A 92 8.35 -2.21 -5.34
N GLY A 93 9.43 -2.94 -5.57
CA GLY A 93 10.74 -2.67 -4.96
C GLY A 93 10.71 -2.90 -3.46
N ASP A 94 10.86 -1.80 -2.72
CA ASP A 94 10.80 -1.69 -1.26
C ASP A 94 9.39 -1.49 -0.70
N ARG A 95 8.39 -1.44 -1.58
CA ARG A 95 6.98 -1.21 -1.22
C ARG A 95 6.16 -2.49 -1.22
N VAL A 96 5.16 -2.52 -0.35
CA VAL A 96 4.13 -3.55 -0.34
C VAL A 96 2.74 -2.92 -0.39
N MET A 97 1.88 -3.49 -1.23
CA MET A 97 0.47 -3.13 -1.36
C MET A 97 -0.42 -4.16 -0.65
N GLY A 98 -1.28 -3.67 0.24
CA GLY A 98 -2.33 -4.44 0.89
C GLY A 98 -3.72 -3.94 0.48
N VAL A 99 -4.64 -4.87 0.23
CA VAL A 99 -6.05 -4.58 -0.04
C VAL A 99 -6.91 -5.16 1.08
N PHE A 100 -7.80 -4.33 1.61
CA PHE A 100 -8.72 -4.65 2.69
C PHE A 100 -10.17 -4.49 2.19
N ILE A 101 -11.02 -5.41 2.60
CA ILE A 101 -12.43 -5.51 2.21
C ILE A 101 -13.28 -5.90 3.43
N GLY A 102 -14.59 -5.75 3.33
CA GLY A 102 -15.52 -5.96 4.43
C GLY A 102 -15.78 -4.69 5.26
N ASP A 103 -16.59 -4.83 6.31
CA ASP A 103 -17.19 -3.69 7.01
C ASP A 103 -16.17 -2.86 7.79
N THR A 104 -15.08 -3.48 8.25
CA THR A 104 -14.04 -2.81 9.05
C THR A 104 -12.79 -2.48 8.25
N LYS A 105 -12.80 -2.61 6.91
CA LYS A 105 -11.62 -2.47 6.04
C LYS A 105 -10.79 -1.22 6.29
N ASN A 106 -11.44 -0.08 6.53
CA ASN A 106 -10.79 1.19 6.83
C ASN A 106 -10.04 1.13 8.16
N THR A 107 -10.74 0.69 9.20
CA THR A 107 -10.19 0.53 10.55
C THR A 107 -9.02 -0.46 10.55
N SER A 108 -9.16 -1.61 9.90
CA SER A 108 -8.13 -2.64 9.79
C SER A 108 -6.88 -2.14 9.06
N ALA A 109 -7.05 -1.48 7.91
CA ALA A 109 -5.92 -0.91 7.17
C ALA A 109 -5.20 0.17 7.99
N VAL A 110 -5.93 1.02 8.69
CA VAL A 110 -5.34 2.05 9.56
C VAL A 110 -4.59 1.42 10.74
N ARG A 111 -5.16 0.40 11.38
CA ARG A 111 -4.48 -0.34 12.45
C ARG A 111 -3.19 -0.97 11.95
N ALA A 112 -3.20 -1.54 10.75
CA ALA A 112 -2.00 -2.08 10.11
C ALA A 112 -0.93 -0.99 9.92
N ALA A 113 -1.31 0.21 9.45
CA ALA A 113 -0.38 1.33 9.29
C ALA A 113 0.31 1.72 10.60
N LEU A 114 -0.45 1.87 11.69
CA LEU A 114 0.08 2.21 13.02
C LEU A 114 0.96 1.09 13.62
N LYS A 115 0.63 -0.18 13.32
CA LYS A 115 1.44 -1.35 13.69
C LYS A 115 2.75 -1.45 12.91
N ILE A 116 2.75 -1.07 11.63
CA ILE A 116 3.97 -1.01 10.81
C ILE A 116 4.95 0.02 11.38
N ASP A 117 4.46 1.18 11.82
CA ASP A 117 5.31 2.19 12.46
C ASP A 117 5.94 1.69 13.77
N TYR A 118 5.15 0.97 14.59
CA TYR A 118 5.67 0.29 15.76
C TYR A 118 6.77 -0.73 15.38
N ALA A 119 6.53 -1.56 14.37
CA ALA A 119 7.50 -2.57 13.97
C ALA A 119 8.84 -1.96 13.51
N VAL A 120 8.80 -0.87 12.73
CA VAL A 120 10.03 -0.18 12.32
C VAL A 120 10.79 0.37 13.52
N THR A 121 10.10 1.11 14.40
CA THR A 121 10.76 1.85 15.49
C THR A 121 11.12 0.99 16.71
N LYS A 122 10.35 -0.07 16.99
CA LYS A 122 10.49 -0.90 18.21
C LYS A 122 11.01 -2.30 17.95
N ILE A 123 11.08 -2.76 16.70
CA ILE A 123 11.57 -4.10 16.36
C ILE A 123 12.78 -3.99 15.42
N ILE A 124 12.61 -3.34 14.26
CA ILE A 124 13.66 -3.29 13.22
C ILE A 124 14.83 -2.41 13.66
N ASN A 125 14.61 -1.15 14.02
CA ASN A 125 15.69 -0.23 14.40
C ASN A 125 16.50 -0.71 15.61
N PRO A 126 15.88 -1.26 16.69
CA PRO A 126 16.65 -1.85 17.78
C PRO A 126 17.52 -3.05 17.35
N ALA A 127 16.98 -3.96 16.53
CA ALA A 127 17.73 -5.10 16.02
C ALA A 127 18.88 -4.67 15.09
N LEU A 128 18.61 -3.69 14.22
CA LEU A 128 19.61 -3.11 13.34
C LEU A 128 20.78 -2.51 14.12
N LYS A 129 20.48 -1.69 15.14
CA LYS A 129 21.50 -1.04 15.98
C LYS A 129 22.32 -2.07 16.78
N ALA A 130 21.72 -3.16 17.22
CA ALA A 130 22.44 -4.23 17.91
C ALA A 130 23.42 -4.95 16.98
N GLN A 131 23.01 -5.19 15.73
CA GLN A 131 23.85 -5.85 14.72
C GLN A 131 24.94 -4.93 14.15
N TYR A 132 24.63 -3.64 13.98
CA TYR A 132 25.49 -2.64 13.36
C TYR A 132 25.67 -1.41 14.27
N PRO A 133 26.35 -1.54 15.41
CA PRO A 133 26.43 -0.49 16.43
C PRO A 133 27.15 0.78 16.00
N THR A 134 27.98 0.70 14.95
CA THR A 134 28.70 1.85 14.36
C THR A 134 27.96 2.50 13.19
N SER A 135 26.87 1.90 12.72
CA SER A 135 26.05 2.48 11.65
C SER A 135 25.19 3.61 12.21
N THR A 136 25.12 4.72 11.47
CA THR A 136 24.19 5.82 11.76
C THR A 136 22.87 5.69 11.00
N TYR A 137 22.70 4.63 10.20
CA TYR A 137 21.48 4.39 9.44
C TYR A 137 20.31 4.07 10.35
N GLU A 138 19.17 4.69 10.08
CA GLU A 138 17.90 4.42 10.75
C GLU A 138 16.85 4.09 9.70
N VAL A 139 16.14 2.97 9.88
CA VAL A 139 15.04 2.62 8.99
C VAL A 139 13.90 3.59 9.25
N ARG A 140 13.43 4.23 8.17
CA ARG A 140 12.26 5.10 8.16
C ARG A 140 11.27 4.57 7.14
N GLN A 141 9.99 4.86 7.34
CA GLN A 141 8.91 4.37 6.49
C GLN A 141 7.77 5.39 6.38
N SER A 142 6.91 5.21 5.38
CA SER A 142 5.64 5.91 5.26
C SER A 142 4.55 4.98 4.73
N VAL A 143 3.39 4.97 5.41
CA VAL A 143 2.19 4.25 5.00
C VAL A 143 1.13 5.23 4.52
N GLY A 144 0.59 4.97 3.33
CA GLY A 144 -0.55 5.68 2.77
C GLY A 144 -1.78 4.78 2.72
N VAL A 145 -2.94 5.28 3.15
CA VAL A 145 -4.22 4.54 3.11
C VAL A 145 -5.31 5.37 2.48
N ASP A 146 -6.05 4.76 1.55
CA ASP A 146 -7.24 5.37 0.93
C ASP A 146 -8.31 4.32 0.65
N THR A 147 -9.57 4.74 0.51
CA THR A 147 -10.71 3.84 0.25
C THR A 147 -11.55 4.31 -0.93
N SER A 148 -11.91 3.41 -1.82
CA SER A 148 -12.81 3.69 -2.95
C SER A 148 -13.28 2.39 -3.58
N THR A 149 -14.25 2.50 -4.49
CA THR A 149 -14.44 1.44 -5.48
C THR A 149 -13.15 1.26 -6.30
N LEU A 150 -12.75 0.00 -6.45
CA LEU A 150 -11.65 -0.46 -7.27
C LEU A 150 -12.20 -1.34 -8.39
N PHE A 151 -11.51 -1.31 -9.51
CA PHE A 151 -11.75 -2.12 -10.68
C PHE A 151 -10.51 -2.99 -10.91
N ALA A 152 -10.58 -4.24 -10.48
CA ALA A 152 -9.51 -5.21 -10.65
C ALA A 152 -9.66 -5.91 -12.01
N ALA A 153 -8.62 -5.90 -12.82
CA ALA A 153 -8.60 -6.58 -14.11
C ALA A 153 -7.27 -7.32 -14.31
N ARG A 154 -7.27 -8.36 -15.14
CA ARG A 154 -6.06 -9.13 -15.43
C ARG A 154 -5.35 -8.55 -16.65
N THR A 155 -4.03 -8.33 -16.54
CA THR A 155 -3.23 -7.76 -17.64
C THR A 155 -3.01 -8.73 -18.79
N GLY A 156 -2.93 -10.03 -18.49
CA GLY A 156 -2.89 -11.10 -19.50
C GLY A 156 -1.63 -11.12 -20.37
N ILE A 157 -0.53 -10.52 -19.91
CA ILE A 157 0.76 -10.60 -20.60
C ILE A 157 1.23 -12.06 -20.57
N ARG A 158 1.51 -12.64 -21.74
CA ARG A 158 1.85 -14.06 -21.88
C ARG A 158 3.10 -14.40 -21.04
N GLY A 159 2.90 -15.08 -19.90
CA GLY A 159 3.97 -15.42 -18.95
C GLY A 159 4.04 -14.56 -17.68
N SER A 160 3.24 -13.49 -17.56
CA SER A 160 3.09 -12.66 -16.35
C SER A 160 1.60 -12.42 -16.07
N ASN A 161 1.07 -13.07 -15.04
CA ASN A 161 -0.35 -13.05 -14.71
C ASN A 161 -0.64 -12.11 -13.55
N ASP A 162 -0.45 -10.80 -13.75
CA ASP A 162 -0.71 -9.81 -12.69
C ASP A 162 -2.06 -9.13 -12.84
N LEU A 163 -2.62 -8.75 -11.69
CA LEU A 163 -3.80 -7.91 -11.58
C LEU A 163 -3.41 -6.43 -11.61
N VAL A 164 -4.18 -5.64 -12.36
CA VAL A 164 -4.18 -4.18 -12.28
C VAL A 164 -5.34 -3.70 -11.43
N TRP A 165 -5.04 -2.77 -10.53
CA TRP A 165 -6.00 -2.18 -9.60
C TRP A 165 -6.32 -0.76 -10.03
N VAL A 166 -7.43 -0.58 -10.75
CA VAL A 166 -7.85 0.72 -11.25
C VAL A 166 -8.84 1.35 -10.27
N GLY A 167 -8.42 2.44 -9.63
CA GLY A 167 -9.28 3.19 -8.72
C GLY A 167 -8.51 4.24 -7.95
N ARG A 168 -9.26 5.16 -7.32
CA ARG A 168 -8.66 6.27 -6.55
C ARG A 168 -7.77 5.75 -5.44
N ALA A 169 -8.24 4.76 -4.69
CA ALA A 169 -7.55 4.23 -3.52
C ALA A 169 -6.13 3.74 -3.83
N ALA A 170 -5.95 2.96 -4.90
CA ALA A 170 -4.63 2.50 -5.32
C ALA A 170 -3.67 3.66 -5.62
N ASN A 171 -4.13 4.67 -6.36
CA ASN A 171 -3.30 5.80 -6.75
C ASN A 171 -3.00 6.75 -5.58
N TYR A 172 -3.98 7.00 -4.72
CA TYR A 172 -3.88 7.96 -3.63
C TYR A 172 -3.06 7.39 -2.49
N ALA A 173 -3.29 6.13 -2.08
CA ALA A 173 -2.49 5.45 -1.07
C ALA A 173 -1.00 5.47 -1.43
N ALA A 174 -0.63 5.11 -2.67
CA ALA A 174 0.77 5.15 -3.12
C ALA A 174 1.40 6.55 -3.03
N LYS A 175 0.63 7.60 -3.34
CA LYS A 175 1.14 8.99 -3.32
C LYS A 175 1.18 9.61 -1.92
N LEU A 176 0.33 9.15 -1.01
CA LEU A 176 0.38 9.56 0.40
C LEU A 176 1.71 9.14 1.05
N CYS A 177 2.28 8.00 0.65
CA CYS A 177 3.60 7.57 1.11
C CYS A 177 4.71 8.61 0.86
N SER A 178 4.56 9.45 -0.17
CA SER A 178 5.54 10.48 -0.53
C SER A 178 5.38 11.81 0.21
N LEU A 179 4.31 12.01 1.00
CA LEU A 179 4.06 13.30 1.68
C LEU A 179 4.98 13.58 2.87
N ARG A 180 5.54 12.52 3.47
CA ARG A 180 6.57 12.48 4.54
C ARG A 180 6.91 13.85 5.13
N GLU A 181 6.31 14.17 6.27
CA GLU A 181 6.57 15.42 6.98
C GLU A 181 6.97 15.13 8.43
N GLY A 182 8.16 15.59 8.84
CA GLY A 182 8.65 15.46 10.21
C GLY A 182 8.63 14.01 10.70
N ILE A 183 7.90 13.77 11.80
CA ILE A 183 7.76 12.47 12.47
C ILE A 183 6.55 11.66 11.99
N TYR A 184 5.75 12.19 11.05
CA TYR A 184 4.49 11.56 10.64
C TYR A 184 4.72 10.52 9.54
N THR A 185 4.39 9.27 9.87
CA THR A 185 4.64 8.10 9.01
C THR A 185 3.36 7.43 8.53
N SER A 186 2.19 7.75 9.09
CA SER A 186 0.91 7.23 8.62
C SER A 186 0.05 8.35 8.04
N TRP A 187 -0.43 8.17 6.81
CA TRP A 187 -1.20 9.16 6.06
C TRP A 187 -2.48 8.54 5.51
N ILE A 188 -3.61 9.19 5.75
CA ILE A 188 -4.91 8.70 5.31
C ILE A 188 -5.74 9.82 4.69
N THR A 189 -6.62 9.49 3.75
CA THR A 189 -7.58 10.46 3.21
C THR A 189 -8.75 10.70 4.17
N SER A 190 -9.48 11.80 3.99
CA SER A 190 -10.71 12.05 4.75
C SER A 190 -11.73 10.92 4.61
N SER A 191 -11.86 10.31 3.43
CA SER A 191 -12.77 9.18 3.22
C SER A 191 -12.48 7.97 4.10
N VAL A 192 -11.22 7.76 4.50
CA VAL A 192 -10.86 6.70 5.46
C VAL A 192 -11.14 7.18 6.88
N TYR A 193 -10.69 8.41 7.20
CA TYR A 193 -10.85 9.00 8.52
C TYR A 193 -12.33 9.06 8.93
N ASP A 194 -13.24 9.45 8.05
CA ASP A 194 -14.63 9.70 8.39
C ASP A 194 -15.34 8.41 8.84
N VAL A 195 -14.97 7.26 8.27
CA VAL A 195 -15.65 5.97 8.50
C VAL A 195 -14.91 5.00 9.41
N MET A 196 -13.60 5.18 9.65
CA MET A 196 -12.86 4.31 10.57
C MET A 196 -13.38 4.42 12.01
N HIS A 197 -13.24 3.35 12.78
CA HIS A 197 -13.75 3.29 14.15
C HIS A 197 -12.93 4.16 15.12
N SER A 198 -13.52 4.48 16.28
CA SER A 198 -12.90 5.35 17.29
C SER A 198 -11.58 4.80 17.84
N GLU A 199 -11.43 3.48 17.90
CA GLU A 199 -10.24 2.79 18.43
C GLU A 199 -8.93 3.13 17.70
N VAL A 200 -9.01 3.57 16.45
CA VAL A 200 -7.85 4.03 15.66
C VAL A 200 -7.86 5.55 15.46
N LYS A 201 -8.81 6.28 16.05
CA LYS A 201 -8.95 7.74 15.97
C LYS A 201 -8.41 8.46 17.20
N ILE A 202 -8.71 7.90 18.37
CA ILE A 202 -8.55 8.58 19.67
C ILE A 202 -8.01 7.56 20.67
N THR A 203 -7.06 7.99 21.49
CA THR A 203 -6.57 7.23 22.65
C THR A 203 -6.55 8.13 23.87
N ASN A 204 -7.14 7.65 24.98
CA ASN A 204 -7.26 8.41 26.24
C ASN A 204 -7.78 9.85 26.04
N GLY A 205 -8.77 10.04 25.17
CA GLY A 205 -9.36 11.35 24.86
C GLY A 205 -8.51 12.25 23.95
N THR A 206 -7.32 11.81 23.53
CA THR A 206 -6.42 12.55 22.63
C THR A 206 -6.56 12.01 21.20
N SER A 207 -6.71 12.91 20.22
CA SER A 207 -6.75 12.49 18.81
C SER A 207 -5.38 11.97 18.35
N MET A 208 -5.41 10.86 17.61
CA MET A 208 -4.22 10.27 17.00
C MET A 208 -3.85 10.95 15.67
N TRP A 209 -4.66 11.89 15.18
CA TRP A 209 -4.56 12.38 13.81
C TRP A 209 -4.54 13.90 13.74
N GLU A 210 -3.65 14.42 12.90
CA GLU A 210 -3.59 15.83 12.56
C GLU A 210 -4.14 16.04 11.15
N LYS A 211 -5.12 16.93 11.01
CA LYS A 211 -5.70 17.31 9.72
C LYS A 211 -4.70 18.15 8.92
N ARG A 212 -4.58 17.86 7.63
CA ARG A 212 -3.78 18.59 6.65
C ARG A 212 -4.51 18.72 5.33
N HIS A 213 -4.20 19.79 4.59
CA HIS A 213 -4.74 19.97 3.25
C HIS A 213 -3.71 19.50 2.21
N TRP A 214 -4.08 18.54 1.37
CA TRP A 214 -3.24 18.05 0.30
C TRP A 214 -3.45 18.87 -0.98
N THR A 215 -2.69 19.96 -1.11
CA THR A 215 -2.84 20.95 -2.18
C THR A 215 -2.86 20.36 -3.59
N ALA A 216 -1.97 19.39 -3.87
CA ALA A 216 -1.88 18.77 -5.21
C ALA A 216 -3.17 18.03 -5.62
N ARG A 217 -3.97 17.59 -4.65
CA ARG A 217 -5.24 16.86 -4.88
C ARG A 217 -6.48 17.63 -4.47
N LYS A 218 -6.32 18.79 -3.83
CA LYS A 218 -7.41 19.65 -3.33
C LYS A 218 -8.37 18.90 -2.40
N ILE A 219 -7.83 18.00 -1.58
CA ILE A 219 -8.59 17.25 -0.57
C ILE A 219 -7.90 17.36 0.79
N ASP A 220 -8.67 17.09 1.84
CA ASP A 220 -8.12 16.94 3.18
C ASP A 220 -7.59 15.52 3.39
N VAL A 221 -6.48 15.46 4.10
CA VAL A 221 -5.81 14.24 4.54
C VAL A 221 -5.52 14.35 6.03
N TYR A 222 -5.24 13.22 6.66
CA TYR A 222 -4.89 13.13 8.06
C TYR A 222 -3.56 12.41 8.18
N ARG A 223 -2.73 12.86 9.11
CA ARG A 223 -1.43 12.25 9.38
C ARG A 223 -1.30 11.85 10.83
N SER A 224 -0.52 10.81 11.09
CA SER A 224 -0.26 10.31 12.43
C SER A 224 1.19 9.86 12.60
N SER A 225 1.70 10.06 13.80
CA SER A 225 2.96 9.50 14.31
C SER A 225 2.68 8.54 15.49
N TRP A 226 1.43 8.14 15.67
CA TRP A 226 1.04 7.20 16.72
C TRP A 226 1.34 5.77 16.29
N GLN A 227 1.49 4.91 17.29
CA GLN A 227 1.90 3.53 17.13
C GLN A 227 0.91 2.62 17.84
N MET A 228 0.72 1.41 17.30
CA MET A 228 -0.01 0.34 17.98
C MET A 228 0.86 -0.92 17.98
N THR A 229 0.83 -1.68 19.07
CA THR A 229 1.57 -2.94 19.15
C THR A 229 0.94 -3.98 18.22
N PRO A 230 1.73 -4.67 17.38
CA PRO A 230 1.26 -5.76 16.53
C PRO A 230 0.55 -6.89 17.26
#